data_AF-A0A371D9T8-F1
#
_entry.id   AF-A0A371D9T8-F1
#
_cell.length_a   1.000
_cell.length_b   1.000
_cell.length_c   1.000
_cell.angle_alpha   90.00
_cell.angle_beta   90.00
_cell.angle_gamma   90.00
#
_symmetry.space_group_name_H-M   'P 1'
#
loop_
_entity.id
_entity.type
_entity.pdbx_description
1 polymer ?
#
loop_
_entity_poly.entity_id
_entity_poly.type
_entity_poly.pdbx_seq_one_letter_code
_entity_poly.pdbx_strand_id
1 'polypeptide(L)'
;MAGESANSGGAPGASPPEAIQHMSSHILAQLQIHRARHAPSGGSSIPVPPLLVGVQGPQGSGKTYLTSILRDTLKAPPHNLSAAVLSLDDLYLPHDGLVAVARAHPHNGLLQGRGQPGTHDIALGTEVLTKLKHINESPLNGPGLELPSFDKSLFDGEGDRAPGGAVVRPPVDVVLFEGWCVGFYPIPRDEVERRWTRPLPGLEEGFLNKKGYRIEDVLDINERLKDYIAWWDLFDTFIQIRPPDDHPYDFIYKWRLQQEHHMKARNGGRGMSDEQVASFVDRYIPGYVFFGNGVTDGYEETPGARKLPPWSGRALCIVIGEYRELIRAEAF
;
A
#
# COMPACT_ATOMS: atom_id res chain seq x y z
N MET A 1 -24.92 1.13 -11.74
CA MET A 1 -24.57 -0.30 -11.50
C MET A 1 -23.22 -0.57 -12.14
N ALA A 2 -22.18 -0.57 -11.32
CA ALA A 2 -20.89 -1.26 -11.47
C ALA A 2 -19.96 -0.68 -10.38
N GLY A 3 -20.24 -1.00 -9.12
CA GLY A 3 -19.22 -0.83 -8.08
C GLY A 3 -18.17 -1.89 -8.35
N GLU A 4 -16.91 -1.52 -8.47
CA GLU A 4 -15.79 -2.45 -8.44
C GLU A 4 -15.69 -3.04 -7.02
N SER A 5 -16.58 -3.96 -6.71
CA SER A 5 -16.29 -5.00 -5.73
C SER A 5 -15.04 -5.69 -6.22
N ALA A 6 -14.01 -5.77 -5.37
CA ALA A 6 -12.85 -6.63 -5.55
C ALA A 6 -13.32 -8.01 -6.04
N ASN A 7 -13.27 -8.23 -7.35
CA ASN A 7 -13.66 -9.51 -7.93
C ASN A 7 -12.54 -10.47 -7.59
N SER A 8 -12.78 -11.27 -6.55
CA SER A 8 -11.98 -12.38 -6.05
C SER A 8 -11.90 -13.50 -7.08
N GLY A 9 -11.41 -13.19 -8.28
CA GLY A 9 -11.40 -14.05 -9.45
C GLY A 9 -10.33 -15.14 -9.40
N GLY A 10 -10.15 -15.77 -8.24
CA GLY A 10 -9.63 -17.13 -8.17
C GLY A 10 -10.73 -18.07 -8.66
N ALA A 11 -10.41 -18.96 -9.59
CA ALA A 11 -11.33 -20.02 -9.98
C ALA A 11 -11.76 -20.81 -8.73
N PRO A 12 -13.06 -21.12 -8.55
CA PRO A 12 -13.50 -21.91 -7.40
C PRO A 12 -12.79 -23.27 -7.44
N GLY A 13 -11.92 -23.52 -6.46
CA GLY A 13 -11.10 -24.73 -6.37
C GLY A 13 -9.59 -24.55 -6.56
N ALA A 14 -9.09 -23.35 -6.89
CA ALA A 14 -7.64 -23.10 -6.90
C ALA A 14 -7.12 -22.94 -5.47
N SER A 15 -6.07 -23.68 -5.11
CA SER A 15 -5.36 -23.48 -3.85
C SER A 15 -4.87 -22.04 -3.72
N PRO A 16 -4.90 -21.43 -2.51
CA PRO A 16 -4.33 -20.11 -2.29
C PRO A 16 -2.87 -20.05 -2.77
N PRO A 17 -2.39 -18.90 -3.30
CA PRO A 17 -0.99 -18.73 -3.63
C PRO A 17 -0.08 -19.07 -2.44
N GLU A 18 1.08 -19.70 -2.71
CA GLU A 18 2.03 -20.14 -1.67
C GLU A 18 2.43 -19.02 -0.71
N ALA A 19 2.58 -17.78 -1.22
CA ALA A 19 2.85 -16.59 -0.44
C ALA A 19 1.88 -16.39 0.74
N ILE A 20 0.60 -16.78 0.59
CA ILE A 20 -0.42 -16.64 1.64
C ILE A 20 -0.05 -17.45 2.89
N GLN A 21 0.53 -18.64 2.74
CA GLN A 21 0.92 -19.47 3.88
C GLN A 21 2.01 -18.80 4.72
N HIS A 22 2.98 -18.14 4.07
CA HIS A 22 4.01 -17.37 4.74
C HIS A 22 3.45 -16.11 5.41
N MET A 23 2.61 -15.36 4.67
CA MET A 23 1.96 -14.15 5.18
C MET A 23 1.07 -14.43 6.39
N SER A 24 0.24 -15.49 6.34
CA SER A 24 -0.65 -15.86 7.45
C SER A 24 0.15 -16.33 8.65
N SER A 25 1.18 -17.17 8.45
CA SER A 25 2.05 -17.64 9.54
C SER A 25 2.75 -16.49 10.25
N HIS A 26 3.25 -15.51 9.49
CA HIS A 26 3.85 -14.30 10.04
C HIS A 26 2.86 -13.47 10.86
N ILE A 27 1.67 -13.20 10.32
CA ILE A 27 0.64 -12.43 11.05
C ILE A 27 0.22 -13.14 12.34
N LEU A 28 0.02 -14.47 12.29
CA LEU A 28 -0.39 -15.23 13.47
C LEU A 28 0.69 -15.20 14.57
N ALA A 29 1.96 -15.32 14.20
CA ALA A 29 3.08 -15.19 15.14
C ALA A 29 3.14 -13.78 15.75
N GLN A 30 3.04 -12.73 14.92
CA GLN A 30 3.08 -11.35 15.40
C GLN A 30 1.86 -10.99 16.25
N LEU A 31 0.67 -11.51 15.92
CA LEU A 31 -0.55 -11.33 16.70
C LEU A 31 -0.43 -11.98 18.08
N GLN A 32 0.19 -13.17 18.18
CA GLN A 32 0.46 -13.80 19.46
C GLN A 32 1.38 -12.93 20.34
N ILE A 33 2.47 -12.43 19.77
CA ILE A 33 3.41 -11.54 20.46
C ILE A 33 2.72 -10.23 20.88
N HIS A 34 1.86 -9.68 20.01
CA HIS A 34 1.09 -8.46 20.27
C HIS A 34 0.11 -8.63 21.43
N ARG A 35 -0.69 -9.69 21.42
CA ARG A 35 -1.62 -10.02 22.50
C ARG A 35 -0.90 -10.27 23.83
N ALA A 36 0.26 -10.94 23.79
CA ALA A 36 1.07 -11.15 24.99
C ALA A 36 1.61 -9.84 25.58
N ARG A 37 2.05 -8.89 24.74
CA ARG A 37 2.49 -7.55 25.17
C ARG A 37 1.37 -6.72 25.82
N HIS A 38 0.14 -6.92 25.36
CA HIS A 38 -1.05 -6.24 25.89
C HIS A 38 -1.79 -7.07 26.95
N ALA A 39 -1.23 -8.21 27.40
CA ALA A 39 -1.84 -9.01 28.44
C ALA A 39 -1.92 -8.20 29.75
N PRO A 40 -3.05 -8.25 30.48
CA PRO A 40 -3.23 -7.45 31.69
C PRO A 40 -2.14 -7.72 32.73
N SER A 41 -1.28 -6.74 32.97
CA SER A 41 -0.42 -6.72 34.16
C SER A 41 -1.22 -6.10 35.30
N GLY A 42 -1.86 -6.92 36.15
CA GLY A 42 -2.49 -6.45 37.39
C GLY A 42 -4.00 -6.15 37.35
N GLY A 43 -4.80 -6.91 36.60
CA GLY A 43 -6.28 -6.88 36.73
C GLY A 43 -7.01 -5.77 35.98
N SER A 44 -6.32 -4.98 35.16
CA SER A 44 -6.93 -3.98 34.28
C SER A 44 -7.56 -4.64 33.04
N SER A 45 -8.84 -4.37 32.76
CA SER A 45 -9.62 -4.96 31.67
C SER A 45 -9.55 -4.16 30.36
N ILE A 46 -8.39 -3.59 30.03
CA ILE A 46 -8.25 -2.80 28.79
C ILE A 46 -8.35 -3.75 27.59
N PRO A 47 -9.27 -3.51 26.63
CA PRO A 47 -9.34 -4.30 25.41
C PRO A 47 -8.01 -4.26 24.64
N VAL A 48 -7.55 -5.43 24.18
CA VAL A 48 -6.34 -5.49 23.34
C VAL A 48 -6.63 -4.77 22.02
N PRO A 49 -5.83 -3.76 21.62
CA PRO A 49 -6.03 -3.09 20.33
C PRO A 49 -5.72 -4.07 19.18
N PRO A 50 -6.28 -3.84 17.97
CA PRO A 50 -5.95 -4.67 16.81
C PRO A 50 -4.44 -4.64 16.52
N LEU A 51 -3.91 -5.72 15.94
CA LEU A 51 -2.58 -5.71 15.33
C LEU A 51 -2.66 -4.92 14.01
N LEU A 52 -1.94 -3.80 13.89
CA LEU A 52 -1.89 -3.02 12.66
C LEU A 52 -0.72 -3.50 11.79
N VAL A 53 -1.04 -3.98 10.59
CA VAL A 53 -0.10 -4.57 9.64
C VAL A 53 -0.01 -3.70 8.39
N GLY A 54 1.17 -3.16 8.11
CA GLY A 54 1.44 -2.53 6.81
C GLY A 54 1.67 -3.58 5.73
N VAL A 55 1.06 -3.42 4.55
CA VAL A 55 1.30 -4.28 3.39
C VAL A 55 1.70 -3.43 2.19
N GLN A 56 2.94 -3.55 1.75
CA GLN A 56 3.46 -2.83 0.58
C GLN A 56 3.66 -3.78 -0.59
N GLY A 57 3.35 -3.31 -1.79
CA GLY A 57 3.77 -3.98 -3.01
C GLY A 57 3.66 -3.10 -4.24
N PRO A 58 4.46 -3.32 -5.29
CA PRO A 58 4.41 -2.48 -6.47
C PRO A 58 3.13 -2.68 -7.28
N GLN A 59 2.86 -1.77 -8.21
CA GLN A 59 1.72 -1.85 -9.12
C GLN A 59 1.71 -3.19 -9.87
N GLY A 60 0.54 -3.80 -10.02
CA GLY A 60 0.38 -5.08 -10.71
C GLY A 60 0.86 -6.34 -9.96
N SER A 61 1.60 -6.21 -8.86
CA SER A 61 2.13 -7.35 -8.08
C SER A 61 1.08 -8.32 -7.53
N GLY A 62 -0.18 -7.89 -7.48
CA GLY A 62 -1.26 -8.65 -6.87
C GLY A 62 -1.45 -8.36 -5.38
N LYS A 63 -0.81 -7.33 -4.81
CA LYS A 63 -0.94 -6.94 -3.39
C LYS A 63 -2.38 -6.93 -2.86
N THR A 64 -3.32 -6.32 -3.59
CA THR A 64 -4.72 -6.18 -3.14
C THR A 64 -5.44 -7.53 -3.20
N TYR A 65 -5.10 -8.37 -4.17
CA TYR A 65 -5.58 -9.75 -4.27
C TYR A 65 -5.05 -10.62 -3.13
N LEU A 66 -3.74 -10.59 -2.88
CA LEU A 66 -3.11 -11.33 -1.78
C LEU A 66 -3.64 -10.85 -0.42
N THR A 67 -3.81 -9.54 -0.23
CA THR A 67 -4.37 -8.97 1.01
C THR A 67 -5.81 -9.43 1.24
N SER A 68 -6.62 -9.51 0.17
CA SER A 68 -8.00 -10.01 0.26
C SER A 68 -8.04 -11.49 0.66
N ILE A 69 -7.21 -12.33 0.02
CA ILE A 69 -7.11 -13.74 0.38
C ILE A 69 -6.60 -13.91 1.80
N LEU A 70 -5.57 -13.15 2.20
CA LEU A 70 -5.01 -13.19 3.54
C LEU A 70 -6.06 -12.85 4.60
N ARG A 71 -6.85 -11.81 4.40
CA ARG A 71 -8.01 -11.48 5.26
C ARG A 71 -8.95 -12.68 5.37
N ASP A 72 -9.31 -13.30 4.25
CA ASP A 72 -10.25 -14.41 4.22
C ASP A 72 -9.67 -15.67 4.90
N THR A 73 -8.37 -15.93 4.72
CA THR A 73 -7.63 -16.99 5.43
C THR A 73 -7.63 -16.78 6.93
N LEU A 74 -7.39 -15.56 7.42
CA LEU A 74 -7.42 -15.25 8.86
C LEU A 74 -8.83 -15.40 9.46
N LYS A 75 -9.87 -15.08 8.68
CA LYS A 75 -11.27 -15.21 9.10
C LYS A 75 -11.78 -16.65 9.11
N ALA A 76 -11.26 -17.50 8.22
CA ALA A 76 -11.69 -18.88 8.10
C ALA A 76 -11.19 -19.74 9.29
N PRO A 77 -11.85 -20.89 9.58
CA PRO A 77 -11.30 -21.90 10.47
C PRO A 77 -9.92 -22.40 9.98
N PRO A 78 -8.98 -22.70 10.89
CA PRO A 78 -9.15 -22.76 12.34
C PRO A 78 -8.94 -21.41 13.06
N HIS A 79 -8.56 -20.35 12.35
CA HIS A 79 -8.11 -19.09 12.97
C HIS A 79 -9.27 -18.25 13.53
N ASN A 80 -10.38 -18.14 12.79
CA ASN A 80 -11.60 -17.43 13.21
C ASN A 80 -11.35 -16.00 13.73
N LEU A 81 -10.40 -15.28 13.12
CA LEU A 81 -10.03 -13.93 13.52
C LEU A 81 -10.90 -12.88 12.82
N SER A 82 -11.17 -11.77 13.51
CA SER A 82 -11.77 -10.58 12.90
C SER A 82 -10.69 -9.75 12.22
N ALA A 83 -10.75 -9.64 10.90
CA ALA A 83 -9.77 -8.91 10.10
C ALA A 83 -10.43 -7.83 9.22
N ALA A 84 -9.90 -6.61 9.30
CA ALA A 84 -10.28 -5.48 8.44
C ALA A 84 -9.17 -5.17 7.43
N VAL A 85 -9.55 -4.61 6.28
CA VAL A 85 -8.61 -4.14 5.24
C VAL A 85 -8.94 -2.69 4.94
N LEU A 86 -7.92 -1.85 4.91
CA LEU A 86 -8.01 -0.46 4.43
C LEU A 86 -6.96 -0.29 3.33
N SER A 87 -7.38 0.12 2.15
CA SER A 87 -6.45 0.45 1.06
C SER A 87 -6.04 1.90 1.17
N LEU A 88 -4.77 2.21 0.91
CA LEU A 88 -4.29 3.58 0.73
C LEU A 88 -5.06 4.29 -0.39
N ASP A 89 -5.44 3.56 -1.45
CA ASP A 89 -6.18 4.13 -2.56
C ASP A 89 -7.60 4.58 -2.16
N ASP A 90 -8.20 4.00 -1.11
CA ASP A 90 -9.49 4.46 -0.59
C ASP A 90 -9.39 5.81 0.14
N LEU A 91 -8.17 6.26 0.40
CA LEU A 91 -7.86 7.54 1.05
C LEU A 91 -7.44 8.62 0.05
N TYR A 92 -7.63 8.45 -1.26
CA TYR A 92 -7.42 9.56 -2.19
C TYR A 92 -8.26 10.80 -1.79
N LEU A 93 -7.75 11.97 -2.13
CA LEU A 93 -8.56 13.19 -2.15
C LEU A 93 -9.78 12.97 -3.05
N PRO A 94 -10.94 13.58 -2.75
CA PRO A 94 -12.04 13.62 -3.70
C PRO A 94 -11.61 14.29 -5.01
N HIS A 95 -12.39 14.12 -6.08
CA HIS A 95 -12.06 14.57 -7.43
C HIS A 95 -11.66 16.05 -7.47
N ASP A 96 -12.43 16.91 -6.81
CA ASP A 96 -12.16 18.35 -6.73
C ASP A 96 -10.82 18.67 -6.06
N GLY A 97 -10.45 17.92 -5.02
CA GLY A 97 -9.15 17.99 -4.35
C GLY A 97 -8.01 17.54 -5.26
N LEU A 98 -8.17 16.46 -6.02
CA LEU A 98 -7.18 16.02 -7.01
C LEU A 98 -6.97 17.06 -8.11
N VAL A 99 -8.06 17.65 -8.63
CA VAL A 99 -8.01 18.75 -9.61
C VAL A 99 -7.31 19.98 -9.03
N ALA A 100 -7.58 20.32 -7.77
CA ALA A 100 -6.92 21.44 -7.10
C ALA A 100 -5.41 21.23 -6.98
N VAL A 101 -4.97 20.02 -6.60
CA VAL A 101 -3.53 19.66 -6.54
C VAL A 101 -2.90 19.77 -7.93
N ALA A 102 -3.51 19.19 -8.97
CA ALA A 102 -2.99 19.26 -10.33
C ALA A 102 -2.85 20.71 -10.83
N ARG A 103 -3.86 21.55 -10.55
CA ARG A 103 -3.86 22.98 -10.92
C ARG A 103 -2.79 23.80 -10.19
N ALA A 104 -2.53 23.48 -8.93
CA ALA A 104 -1.51 24.16 -8.14
C ALA A 104 -0.08 23.77 -8.57
N HIS A 105 0.08 22.60 -9.21
CA HIS A 105 1.38 22.06 -9.63
C HIS A 105 1.42 21.72 -11.13
N PRO A 106 1.15 22.68 -12.05
CA PRO A 106 0.92 22.39 -13.47
C PRO A 106 2.14 21.83 -14.21
N HIS A 107 3.34 21.98 -13.64
CA HIS A 107 4.59 21.47 -14.21
C HIS A 107 5.09 20.19 -13.55
N ASN A 108 4.46 19.73 -12.46
CA ASN A 108 4.84 18.49 -11.80
C ASN A 108 3.98 17.36 -12.34
N GLY A 109 4.54 16.58 -13.28
CA GLY A 109 3.86 15.44 -13.90
C GLY A 109 3.45 14.34 -12.91
N LEU A 110 4.11 14.25 -11.75
CA LEU A 110 3.81 13.26 -10.70
C LEU A 110 2.51 13.57 -9.95
N LEU A 111 2.10 14.84 -9.93
CA LEU A 111 0.90 15.34 -9.23
C LEU A 111 -0.31 15.56 -10.15
N GLN A 112 -0.24 15.10 -11.41
CA GLN A 112 -1.35 15.22 -12.36
C GLN A 112 -2.37 14.08 -12.17
N GLY A 113 -3.27 14.25 -11.19
CA GLY A 113 -4.26 13.26 -10.79
C GLY A 113 -3.76 12.30 -9.70
N ARG A 114 -4.59 11.32 -9.31
CA ARG A 114 -4.32 10.40 -8.19
C ARG A 114 -3.04 9.56 -8.37
N GLY A 115 -2.37 9.24 -7.27
CA GLY A 115 -1.35 8.18 -7.22
C GLY A 115 -0.22 8.45 -6.24
N GLN A 116 0.46 9.57 -6.42
CA GLN A 116 1.68 9.92 -5.68
C GLN A 116 1.36 10.48 -4.29
N PRO A 117 2.29 10.38 -3.31
CA PRO A 117 2.18 11.09 -2.05
C PRO A 117 1.85 12.57 -2.26
N GLY A 118 0.89 13.06 -1.48
CA GLY A 118 0.25 14.37 -1.65
C GLY A 118 -1.07 14.36 -2.43
N THR A 119 -1.49 13.19 -2.94
CA THR A 119 -2.81 13.01 -3.57
C THR A 119 -3.83 12.29 -2.68
N HIS A 120 -3.43 11.91 -1.46
CA HIS A 120 -4.30 11.31 -0.44
C HIS A 120 -4.77 12.36 0.58
N ASP A 121 -5.96 12.14 1.13
CA ASP A 121 -6.54 12.93 2.21
C ASP A 121 -5.91 12.54 3.55
N ILE A 122 -4.87 13.29 3.93
CA ILE A 122 -4.08 13.04 5.14
C ILE A 122 -4.93 13.16 6.41
N ALA A 123 -5.87 14.10 6.45
CA ALA A 123 -6.71 14.30 7.63
C ALA A 123 -7.65 13.10 7.81
N LEU A 124 -8.33 12.66 6.75
CA LEU A 124 -9.20 11.49 6.78
C LEU A 124 -8.44 10.21 7.14
N GLY A 125 -7.29 9.96 6.51
CA GLY A 125 -6.50 8.77 6.82
C GLY A 125 -6.03 8.73 8.27
N THR A 126 -5.62 9.87 8.82
CA THR A 126 -5.26 9.99 10.24
C THR A 126 -6.43 9.67 11.16
N GLU A 127 -7.61 10.22 10.86
CA GLU A 127 -8.84 9.93 11.61
C GLU A 127 -9.20 8.44 11.58
N VAL A 128 -9.23 7.83 10.39
CA VAL A 128 -9.64 6.43 10.20
C VAL A 128 -8.65 5.47 10.87
N LEU A 129 -7.34 5.65 10.68
CA LEU A 129 -6.32 4.80 11.30
C LEU A 129 -6.34 4.91 12.83
N THR A 130 -6.54 6.12 13.37
CA THR A 130 -6.69 6.32 14.82
C THR A 130 -7.93 5.59 15.35
N LYS A 131 -9.08 5.72 14.68
CA LYS A 131 -10.29 5.00 15.08
C LYS A 131 -10.14 3.48 14.97
N LEU A 132 -9.45 2.98 13.95
CA LEU A 132 -9.15 1.55 13.81
C LEU A 132 -8.28 1.05 14.95
N LYS A 133 -7.23 1.79 15.35
CA LYS A 133 -6.36 1.42 16.47
C LYS A 133 -7.11 1.30 17.80
N HIS A 134 -8.10 2.14 18.02
CA HIS A 134 -8.91 2.18 19.24
C HIS A 134 -10.27 1.48 19.11
N ILE A 135 -10.52 0.76 18.00
CA ILE A 135 -11.87 0.25 17.69
C ILE A 135 -12.41 -0.70 18.76
N ASN A 136 -11.54 -1.47 19.42
CA ASN A 136 -11.91 -2.44 20.45
C ASN A 136 -12.32 -1.78 21.79
N GLU A 137 -12.09 -0.48 21.95
CA GLU A 137 -12.59 0.31 23.08
C GLU A 137 -14.05 0.74 22.85
N SER A 138 -14.56 0.63 21.62
CA SER A 138 -15.94 1.00 21.28
C SER A 138 -16.95 -0.07 21.71
N PRO A 139 -18.22 0.30 22.01
CA PRO A 139 -19.25 -0.66 22.37
C PRO A 139 -19.53 -1.69 21.26
N LEU A 140 -19.67 -2.96 21.65
CA LEU A 140 -19.93 -4.09 20.71
C LEU A 140 -21.19 -3.90 19.85
N ASN A 141 -22.23 -3.23 20.37
CA ASN A 141 -23.49 -2.97 19.67
C ASN A 141 -23.57 -1.56 19.07
N GLY A 142 -22.43 -0.86 18.93
CA GLY A 142 -22.36 0.45 18.30
C GLY A 142 -22.52 0.39 16.77
N PRO A 143 -22.58 1.56 16.11
CA PRO A 143 -22.74 1.64 14.65
C PRO A 143 -21.58 1.00 13.86
N GLY A 144 -20.39 0.90 14.48
CA GLY A 144 -19.15 0.51 13.82
C GLY A 144 -18.41 1.71 13.21
N LEU A 145 -17.27 1.44 12.57
CA LEU A 145 -16.52 2.40 11.79
C LEU A 145 -16.74 2.14 10.31
N GLU A 146 -17.34 3.09 9.60
CA GLU A 146 -17.40 3.05 8.14
C GLU A 146 -16.04 3.47 7.56
N LEU A 147 -15.44 2.61 6.75
CA LEU A 147 -14.21 2.91 6.03
C LEU A 147 -14.53 3.72 4.77
N PRO A 148 -13.68 4.69 4.38
CA PRO A 148 -13.84 5.35 3.10
C PRO A 148 -13.64 4.35 1.96
N SER A 149 -14.17 4.71 0.79
CA SER A 149 -13.94 3.98 -0.44
C SER A 149 -13.77 4.97 -1.59
N PHE A 150 -12.95 4.61 -2.57
CA PHE A 150 -12.70 5.43 -3.74
C PHE A 150 -13.09 4.69 -5.02
N ASP A 151 -14.02 5.26 -5.80
CA ASP A 151 -14.46 4.70 -7.08
C ASP A 151 -13.63 5.30 -8.22
N LYS A 152 -12.69 4.50 -8.73
CA LYS A 152 -11.77 4.88 -9.80
C LYS A 152 -12.45 5.05 -11.16
N SER A 153 -13.70 4.62 -11.32
CA SER A 153 -14.44 4.67 -12.58
C SER A 153 -15.17 6.00 -12.81
N LEU A 154 -15.39 6.78 -11.75
CA LEU A 154 -16.04 8.09 -11.83
C LEU A 154 -15.17 9.10 -12.59
N PHE A 155 -15.78 10.18 -13.09
CA PHE A 155 -15.11 11.26 -13.83
C PHE A 155 -14.18 10.73 -14.95
N ASP A 156 -14.74 9.89 -15.84
CA ASP A 156 -14.03 9.29 -16.98
C ASP A 156 -12.74 8.55 -16.59
N GLY A 157 -12.71 7.96 -15.38
CA GLY A 157 -11.58 7.20 -14.88
C GLY A 157 -10.58 8.01 -14.05
N GLU A 158 -10.81 9.31 -13.84
CA GLU A 158 -10.06 10.13 -12.88
C GLU A 158 -10.37 9.74 -11.42
N GLY A 159 -11.61 9.29 -11.19
CA GLY A 159 -12.12 8.74 -9.95
C GLY A 159 -12.58 9.79 -8.93
N ASP A 160 -13.40 9.36 -7.98
CA ASP A 160 -13.86 10.17 -6.86
C ASP A 160 -14.16 9.33 -5.62
N ARG A 161 -14.28 9.97 -4.47
CA ARG A 161 -14.69 9.35 -3.22
C ARG A 161 -16.12 8.82 -3.35
N ALA A 162 -16.29 7.53 -3.04
CA ALA A 162 -17.60 6.90 -2.99
C ALA A 162 -18.37 7.39 -1.74
N PRO A 163 -19.72 7.44 -1.79
CA PRO A 163 -20.54 7.97 -0.70
C PRO A 163 -20.56 7.09 0.57
N GLY A 164 -19.99 5.89 0.52
CA GLY A 164 -19.89 4.99 1.66
C GLY A 164 -18.99 3.79 1.37
N GLY A 165 -18.69 3.02 2.41
CA GLY A 165 -17.77 1.88 2.33
C GLY A 165 -18.09 0.77 3.31
N ALA A 166 -17.09 -0.09 3.55
CA ALA A 166 -17.27 -1.24 4.43
C ALA A 166 -17.35 -0.79 5.90
N VAL A 167 -18.32 -1.33 6.66
CA VAL A 167 -18.42 -1.07 8.10
C VAL A 167 -17.69 -2.14 8.90
N VAL A 168 -16.68 -1.72 9.66
CA VAL A 168 -15.91 -2.54 10.59
C VAL A 168 -16.49 -2.44 12.00
N ARG A 169 -16.64 -3.57 12.69
CA ARG A 169 -17.21 -3.61 14.05
C ARG A 169 -16.24 -4.32 15.01
N PRO A 170 -16.18 -3.90 16.28
CA PRO A 170 -15.39 -4.58 17.28
C PRO A 170 -15.99 -5.94 17.68
N PRO A 171 -15.18 -6.89 18.17
CA PRO A 171 -13.72 -6.80 18.25
C PRO A 171 -13.05 -7.02 16.88
N VAL A 172 -11.90 -6.39 16.66
CA VAL A 172 -11.01 -6.58 15.51
C VAL A 172 -9.67 -7.08 16.02
N ASP A 173 -9.18 -8.16 15.44
CA ASP A 173 -7.89 -8.75 15.80
C ASP A 173 -6.75 -8.19 14.96
N VAL A 174 -7.01 -7.98 13.66
CA VAL A 174 -6.00 -7.56 12.68
C VAL A 174 -6.56 -6.49 11.75
N VAL A 175 -5.78 -5.44 11.51
CA VAL A 175 -6.03 -4.44 10.48
C VAL A 175 -4.91 -4.52 9.45
N LEU A 176 -5.27 -4.80 8.20
CA LEU A 176 -4.34 -4.81 7.07
C LEU A 176 -4.44 -3.46 6.35
N PHE A 177 -3.39 -2.64 6.40
CA PHE A 177 -3.29 -1.39 5.65
C PHE A 177 -2.40 -1.57 4.43
N GLU A 178 -2.99 -1.62 3.24
CA GLU A 178 -2.28 -1.98 2.01
C GLU A 178 -2.12 -0.82 1.04
N GLY A 179 -0.97 -0.71 0.39
CA GLY A 179 -0.73 0.34 -0.61
C GLY A 179 0.65 0.29 -1.22
N TRP A 180 0.80 0.94 -2.38
CA TRP A 180 2.00 0.78 -3.18
C TRP A 180 3.23 1.53 -2.64
N CYS A 181 3.01 2.63 -1.92
CA CYS A 181 4.04 3.43 -1.25
C CYS A 181 3.91 3.38 0.28
N VAL A 182 3.21 2.37 0.81
CA VAL A 182 3.11 2.16 2.26
C VAL A 182 4.50 1.89 2.83
N GLY A 183 4.88 2.60 3.89
CA GLY A 183 6.22 2.50 4.48
C GLY A 183 7.34 3.13 3.65
N PHE A 184 7.02 3.91 2.61
CA PHE A 184 8.01 4.77 1.95
C PHE A 184 8.29 5.98 2.83
N TYR A 185 9.57 6.36 2.89
CA TYR A 185 10.04 7.46 3.71
C TYR A 185 10.77 8.51 2.87
N PRO A 186 10.77 9.78 3.32
CA PRO A 186 11.58 10.81 2.69
C PRO A 186 13.08 10.53 2.89
N ILE A 187 13.87 11.02 1.95
CA ILE A 187 15.33 10.93 1.95
C ILE A 187 15.98 12.33 1.90
N PRO A 188 17.22 12.48 2.38
CA PRO A 188 18.00 13.70 2.24
C PRO A 188 18.11 14.17 0.78
N ARG A 189 18.24 15.48 0.56
CA ARG A 189 18.34 16.06 -0.81
C ARG A 189 19.54 15.50 -1.58
N ASP A 190 20.69 15.38 -0.95
CA ASP A 190 21.90 14.83 -1.55
C ASP A 190 21.73 13.35 -1.93
N GLU A 191 20.93 12.59 -1.18
CA GLU A 191 20.51 11.24 -1.56
C GLU A 191 19.65 11.25 -2.83
N VAL A 192 18.70 12.19 -2.95
CA VAL A 192 17.89 12.36 -4.18
C VAL A 192 18.79 12.68 -5.36
N GLU A 193 19.68 13.67 -5.23
CA GLU A 193 20.63 14.07 -6.27
C GLU A 193 21.55 12.91 -6.70
N ARG A 194 22.01 12.12 -5.73
CA ARG A 194 22.85 10.95 -6.00
C ARG A 194 22.08 9.85 -6.72
N ARG A 195 20.83 9.58 -6.34
CA ARG A 195 19.99 8.56 -7.00
C ARG A 195 19.52 9.01 -8.39
N TRP A 196 19.32 10.31 -8.60
CA TRP A 196 18.90 10.89 -9.87
C TRP A 196 19.84 10.56 -11.03
N THR A 197 21.14 10.48 -10.75
CA THR A 197 22.19 10.23 -11.75
C THR A 197 22.57 8.75 -11.89
N ARG A 198 22.01 7.86 -11.06
CA ARG A 198 22.34 6.43 -11.11
C ARG A 198 21.61 5.73 -12.27
N PRO A 199 22.25 4.77 -12.94
CA PRO A 199 21.56 3.85 -13.84
C PRO A 199 20.42 3.12 -13.09
N LEU A 200 19.29 2.95 -13.77
CA LEU A 200 18.13 2.23 -13.25
C LEU A 200 18.07 0.85 -13.91
N PRO A 201 18.41 -0.25 -13.20
CA PRO A 201 18.43 -1.59 -13.78
C PRO A 201 17.09 -1.96 -14.42
N GLY A 202 17.13 -2.54 -15.62
CA GLY A 202 15.93 -2.91 -16.38
C GLY A 202 15.22 -1.76 -17.10
N LEU A 203 15.69 -0.52 -16.97
CA LEU A 203 15.13 0.65 -17.67
C LEU A 203 16.16 1.28 -18.60
N GLU A 204 15.68 2.10 -19.54
CA GLU A 204 16.55 2.83 -20.47
C GLU A 204 17.44 3.87 -19.78
N GLU A 205 18.63 4.11 -20.33
CA GLU A 205 19.52 5.16 -19.84
C GLU A 205 18.84 6.53 -19.92
N GLY A 206 18.95 7.31 -18.85
CA GLY A 206 18.33 8.63 -18.74
C GLY A 206 16.81 8.60 -18.63
N PHE A 207 16.20 7.47 -18.26
CA PHE A 207 14.75 7.27 -18.12
C PHE A 207 14.02 8.48 -17.52
N LEU A 208 14.44 8.97 -16.35
CA LEU A 208 13.75 10.08 -15.65
C LEU A 208 13.68 11.34 -16.51
N ASN A 209 14.80 11.72 -17.14
CA ASN A 209 14.88 12.89 -18.02
C ASN A 209 14.06 12.68 -19.30
N LYS A 210 14.11 11.48 -19.90
CA LYS A 210 13.35 11.14 -21.11
C LYS A 210 11.84 11.16 -20.88
N LYS A 211 11.39 10.78 -19.68
CA LYS A 211 10.00 10.90 -19.25
C LYS A 211 9.60 12.32 -18.85
N GLY A 212 10.54 13.27 -18.89
CA GLY A 212 10.30 14.67 -18.60
C GLY A 212 10.16 15.00 -17.10
N TYR A 213 10.57 14.09 -16.21
CA TYR A 213 10.61 14.38 -14.79
C TYR A 213 11.80 15.28 -14.47
N ARG A 214 11.63 16.12 -13.44
CA ARG A 214 12.67 16.97 -12.89
C ARG A 214 12.99 16.56 -11.46
N ILE A 215 14.17 16.90 -10.98
CA ILE A 215 14.56 16.61 -9.61
C ILE A 215 13.66 17.33 -8.60
N GLU A 216 13.18 18.53 -8.95
CA GLU A 216 12.23 19.31 -8.17
C GLU A 216 10.89 18.59 -8.01
N ASP A 217 10.44 17.84 -9.02
CA ASP A 217 9.20 17.06 -8.94
C ASP A 217 9.33 15.96 -7.89
N VAL A 218 10.48 15.28 -7.83
CA VAL A 218 10.78 14.25 -6.83
C VAL A 218 10.94 14.86 -5.44
N LEU A 219 11.59 16.03 -5.32
CA LEU A 219 11.73 16.74 -4.05
C LEU A 219 10.38 17.22 -3.48
N ASP A 220 9.44 17.61 -4.34
CA ASP A 220 8.06 17.93 -3.95
C ASP A 220 7.36 16.67 -3.37
N ILE A 221 7.47 15.52 -4.04
CA ILE A 221 6.96 14.24 -3.50
C ILE A 221 7.65 13.85 -2.18
N ASN A 222 8.97 14.06 -2.09
CA ASN A 222 9.76 13.80 -0.88
C ASN A 222 9.26 14.63 0.31
N GLU A 223 8.93 15.90 0.12
CA GLU A 223 8.37 16.74 1.18
C GLU A 223 7.00 16.22 1.63
N ARG A 224 6.14 15.88 0.67
CA ARG A 224 4.77 15.37 0.93
C ARG A 224 4.76 14.02 1.64
N LEU A 225 5.80 13.20 1.49
CA LEU A 225 5.93 11.93 2.19
C LEU A 225 6.03 12.09 3.71
N LYS A 226 6.47 13.24 4.21
CA LYS A 226 6.55 13.51 5.67
C LYS A 226 5.20 13.39 6.36
N ASP A 227 4.12 13.76 5.66
CA ASP A 227 2.76 13.71 6.20
C ASP A 227 2.26 12.28 6.46
N TYR A 228 2.91 11.26 5.87
CA TYR A 228 2.53 9.85 6.02
C TYR A 228 3.28 9.16 7.16
N ILE A 229 4.35 9.75 7.68
CA ILE A 229 5.22 9.14 8.71
C ILE A 229 4.41 8.78 9.96
N ALA A 230 3.49 9.66 10.37
CA ALA A 230 2.63 9.41 11.52
C ALA A 230 1.73 8.17 11.34
N TRP A 231 1.38 7.81 10.10
CA TRP A 231 0.63 6.57 9.82
C TRP A 231 1.53 5.35 9.93
N TRP A 232 2.76 5.44 9.41
CA TRP A 232 3.74 4.37 9.48
C TRP A 232 4.12 4.02 10.92
N ASP A 233 4.22 5.04 11.78
CA ASP A 233 4.47 4.91 13.22
C ASP A 233 3.39 4.10 13.98
N LEU A 234 2.23 3.84 13.36
CA LEU A 234 1.15 3.03 13.96
C LEU A 234 1.32 1.53 13.72
N PHE A 235 2.15 1.08 12.77
CA PHE A 235 2.24 -0.33 12.41
C PHE A 235 3.07 -1.15 13.39
N ASP A 236 2.55 -2.31 13.78
CA ASP A 236 3.21 -3.25 14.69
C ASP A 236 4.17 -4.19 13.96
N THR A 237 3.83 -4.50 12.70
CA THR A 237 4.49 -5.44 11.80
C THR A 237 4.22 -5.06 10.34
N PHE A 238 4.95 -5.68 9.40
CA PHE A 238 4.92 -5.32 8.00
C PHE A 238 5.08 -6.53 7.07
N ILE A 239 4.46 -6.46 5.90
CA ILE A 239 4.66 -7.40 4.79
C ILE A 239 5.02 -6.59 3.55
N GLN A 240 6.16 -6.88 2.95
CA GLN A 240 6.59 -6.30 1.69
C GLN A 240 6.51 -7.35 0.59
N ILE A 241 5.85 -7.04 -0.52
CA ILE A 241 5.88 -7.82 -1.76
C ILE A 241 6.77 -7.07 -2.73
N ARG A 242 7.83 -7.70 -3.25
CA ARG A 242 8.76 -7.03 -4.18
C ARG A 242 9.25 -7.97 -5.29
N PRO A 243 9.65 -7.43 -6.46
CA PRO A 243 10.35 -8.21 -7.47
C PRO A 243 11.76 -8.63 -6.99
N PRO A 244 12.44 -9.52 -7.73
CA PRO A 244 13.84 -9.83 -7.55
C PRO A 244 14.72 -8.58 -7.73
N ASP A 245 15.88 -8.58 -7.06
CA ASP A 245 16.82 -7.45 -7.06
C ASP A 245 17.41 -7.13 -8.46
N ASP A 246 17.46 -8.13 -9.35
CA ASP A 246 17.89 -8.00 -10.75
C ASP A 246 16.77 -7.51 -11.69
N HIS A 247 15.52 -7.47 -11.21
CA HIS A 247 14.34 -7.00 -11.96
C HIS A 247 13.50 -5.97 -11.17
N PRO A 248 14.10 -4.90 -10.63
CA PRO A 248 13.45 -4.03 -9.64
C PRO A 248 12.27 -3.22 -10.19
N TYR A 249 12.22 -3.01 -11.51
CA TYR A 249 11.24 -2.11 -12.15
C TYR A 249 10.52 -2.73 -13.35
N ASP A 250 11.21 -3.49 -14.20
CA ASP A 250 10.67 -4.05 -15.44
C ASP A 250 9.51 -5.04 -15.20
N PHE A 251 9.57 -5.82 -14.11
CA PHE A 251 8.47 -6.69 -13.71
C PHE A 251 7.20 -5.90 -13.37
N ILE A 252 7.32 -4.69 -12.85
CA ILE A 252 6.16 -3.82 -12.54
C ILE A 252 5.38 -3.49 -13.82
N TYR A 253 6.09 -3.17 -14.91
CA TYR A 253 5.47 -2.93 -16.22
C TYR A 253 4.76 -4.18 -16.72
N LYS A 254 5.44 -5.33 -16.72
CA LYS A 254 4.87 -6.61 -17.15
C LYS A 254 3.62 -6.98 -16.36
N TRP A 255 3.70 -6.87 -15.04
CA TRP A 255 2.59 -7.19 -14.16
C TRP A 255 1.40 -6.26 -14.37
N ARG A 256 1.63 -4.94 -14.49
CA ARG A 256 0.53 -4.00 -14.72
C ARG A 256 -0.12 -4.20 -16.08
N LEU A 257 0.66 -4.55 -17.11
CA LEU A 257 0.15 -4.86 -18.43
C LEU A 257 -0.72 -6.13 -18.42
N GLN A 258 -0.23 -7.21 -17.82
CA GLN A 258 -1.01 -8.45 -17.65
C GLN A 258 -2.31 -8.20 -16.89
N GLN A 259 -2.27 -7.37 -15.83
CA GLN A 259 -3.47 -6.99 -15.08
C GLN A 259 -4.48 -6.27 -15.98
N GLU A 260 -4.04 -5.31 -16.80
CA GLU A 260 -4.90 -4.58 -17.72
C GLU A 260 -5.53 -5.50 -18.77
N HIS A 261 -4.75 -6.40 -19.35
CA HIS A 261 -5.24 -7.39 -20.32
C HIS A 261 -6.26 -8.33 -19.71
N HIS A 262 -6.02 -8.85 -18.49
CA HIS A 262 -6.99 -9.68 -17.77
C HIS A 262 -8.29 -8.94 -17.47
N MET A 263 -8.22 -7.65 -17.11
CA MET A 263 -9.40 -6.82 -16.88
C MET A 263 -10.19 -6.61 -18.18
N LYS A 264 -9.50 -6.20 -19.26
CA LYS A 264 -10.09 -5.99 -20.60
C LYS A 264 -10.79 -7.25 -21.11
N ALA A 265 -10.20 -8.43 -20.90
CA ALA A 265 -10.80 -9.70 -21.28
C ALA A 265 -12.14 -10.00 -20.59
N ARG A 266 -12.40 -9.40 -19.41
CA ARG A 266 -13.59 -9.67 -18.58
C ARG A 266 -14.66 -8.57 -18.64
N ASN A 267 -14.33 -7.38 -19.13
CA ASN A 267 -15.24 -6.22 -19.15
C ASN A 267 -15.59 -5.74 -20.58
N GLY A 268 -15.33 -6.55 -21.60
CA GLY A 268 -15.62 -6.23 -22.99
C GLY A 268 -14.59 -5.31 -23.66
N GLY A 269 -13.32 -5.39 -23.24
CA GLY A 269 -12.20 -4.69 -23.87
C GLY A 269 -11.98 -3.26 -23.39
N ARG A 270 -12.67 -2.83 -22.33
CA ARG A 270 -12.57 -1.45 -21.79
C ARG A 270 -11.38 -1.34 -20.86
N GLY A 271 -10.53 -0.35 -21.11
CA GLY A 271 -9.32 -0.11 -20.32
C GLY A 271 -8.29 0.67 -21.11
N MET A 272 -7.12 0.85 -20.52
CA MET A 272 -5.96 1.50 -21.13
C MET A 272 -5.40 0.68 -22.31
N SER A 273 -4.80 1.40 -23.27
CA SER A 273 -3.86 0.81 -24.23
C SER A 273 -2.55 0.41 -23.52
N ASP A 274 -1.73 -0.38 -24.21
CA ASP A 274 -0.46 -0.85 -23.65
C ASP A 274 0.50 0.33 -23.40
N GLU A 275 0.47 1.35 -24.26
CA GLU A 275 1.22 2.61 -24.12
C GLU A 275 0.71 3.46 -22.96
N GLN A 276 -0.62 3.50 -22.76
CA GLN A 276 -1.22 4.18 -21.62
C GLN A 276 -0.88 3.47 -20.31
N VAL A 277 -0.82 2.13 -20.30
CA VAL A 277 -0.32 1.35 -19.16
C VAL A 277 1.13 1.69 -18.85
N ALA A 278 2.00 1.73 -19.87
CA ALA A 278 3.40 2.10 -19.68
C ALA A 278 3.52 3.51 -19.10
N SER A 279 2.79 4.48 -19.66
CA SER A 279 2.75 5.87 -19.17
C SER A 279 2.21 5.97 -17.75
N PHE A 280 1.23 5.12 -17.40
CA PHE A 280 0.73 5.02 -16.03
C PHE A 280 1.83 4.53 -15.09
N VAL A 281 2.51 3.43 -15.41
CA VAL A 281 3.60 2.87 -14.58
C VAL A 281 4.77 3.84 -14.46
N ASP A 282 5.12 4.55 -15.54
CA ASP A 282 6.19 5.55 -15.55
C ASP A 282 6.04 6.56 -14.41
N ARG A 283 4.81 6.91 -14.05
CA ARG A 283 4.52 7.86 -12.95
C ARG A 283 4.86 7.30 -11.59
N TYR A 284 4.88 5.99 -11.38
CA TYR A 284 5.17 5.36 -10.09
C TYR A 284 6.64 5.01 -9.92
N ILE A 285 7.39 4.83 -11.02
CA ILE A 285 8.82 4.48 -10.98
C ILE A 285 9.65 5.41 -10.09
N PRO A 286 9.52 6.75 -10.14
CA PRO A 286 10.26 7.62 -9.23
C PRO A 286 10.03 7.27 -7.76
N GLY A 287 8.80 6.91 -7.37
CA GLY A 287 8.51 6.51 -6.00
C GLY A 287 9.34 5.29 -5.55
N TYR A 288 9.42 4.26 -6.40
CA TYR A 288 10.22 3.07 -6.12
C TYR A 288 11.72 3.37 -6.05
N VAL A 289 12.22 4.18 -6.99
CA VAL A 289 13.64 4.55 -7.08
C VAL A 289 14.11 5.33 -5.86
N PHE A 290 13.33 6.34 -5.44
CA PHE A 290 13.78 7.30 -4.44
C PHE A 290 13.39 6.89 -3.02
N PHE A 291 12.24 6.25 -2.82
CA PHE A 291 11.67 6.08 -1.47
C PHE A 291 11.45 4.62 -1.06
N GLY A 292 11.57 3.67 -2.01
CA GLY A 292 11.28 2.25 -1.77
C GLY A 292 12.09 1.60 -0.66
N ASN A 293 13.38 1.96 -0.55
CA ASN A 293 14.26 1.45 0.51
C ASN A 293 13.84 1.89 1.92
N GLY A 294 12.97 2.89 2.05
CA GLY A 294 12.45 3.32 3.35
C GLY A 294 11.74 2.20 4.12
N VAL A 295 11.19 1.21 3.41
CA VAL A 295 10.54 0.05 4.03
C VAL A 295 11.51 -0.74 4.93
N THR A 296 12.79 -0.79 4.57
CA THR A 296 13.85 -1.47 5.35
C THR A 296 14.68 -0.48 6.16
N ASP A 297 15.06 0.64 5.53
CA ASP A 297 16.09 1.54 6.04
C ASP A 297 15.52 2.65 6.94
N GLY A 298 14.20 2.87 6.87
CA GLY A 298 13.54 3.99 7.54
C GLY A 298 13.94 5.32 6.92
N TYR A 299 14.20 6.31 7.77
CA TYR A 299 14.48 7.67 7.32
C TYR A 299 15.45 8.41 8.24
N GLU A 300 15.96 9.53 7.74
CA GLU A 300 16.81 10.43 8.49
C GLU A 300 15.98 11.57 9.06
N GLU A 301 15.75 11.55 10.38
CA GLU A 301 14.93 12.55 11.07
C GLU A 301 15.67 13.88 11.21
N THR A 302 16.97 13.80 11.50
CA THR A 302 17.92 14.92 11.49
C THR A 302 19.24 14.46 10.87
N PRO A 303 20.08 15.37 10.32
CA PRO A 303 21.37 15.02 9.72
C PRO A 303 22.18 14.00 10.54
N GLY A 304 22.37 12.80 9.99
CA GLY A 304 23.11 11.69 10.62
C GLY A 304 22.34 10.84 11.64
N ALA A 305 21.07 11.16 11.94
CA ALA A 305 20.23 10.40 12.87
C ALA A 305 19.15 9.60 12.11
N ARG A 306 19.44 8.32 11.87
CA ARG A 306 18.51 7.41 11.21
C ARG A 306 17.51 6.83 12.21
N LYS A 307 16.22 6.98 11.93
CA LYS A 307 15.11 6.31 12.61
C LYS A 307 14.71 5.09 11.79
N LEU A 308 14.90 3.91 12.36
CA LEU A 308 14.45 2.66 11.76
C LEU A 308 12.91 2.58 11.78
N PRO A 309 12.29 1.87 10.82
CA PRO A 309 10.85 1.68 10.84
C PRO A 309 10.39 0.96 12.12
N PRO A 310 9.17 1.26 12.63
CA PRO A 310 8.65 0.59 13.83
C PRO A 310 8.62 -0.93 13.74
N TRP A 311 8.45 -1.47 12.53
CA TRP A 311 8.36 -2.89 12.23
C TRP A 311 9.71 -3.61 12.04
N SER A 312 10.85 -2.93 12.20
CA SER A 312 12.18 -3.59 12.06
C SER A 312 12.31 -4.82 12.96
N GLY A 313 12.77 -5.93 12.38
CA GLY A 313 12.85 -7.24 13.05
C GLY A 313 11.50 -7.93 13.25
N ARG A 314 10.42 -7.36 12.71
CA ARG A 314 9.05 -7.89 12.73
C ARG A 314 8.41 -7.77 11.35
N ALA A 315 9.18 -7.77 10.27
CA ALA A 315 8.65 -7.70 8.92
C ALA A 315 8.92 -8.97 8.11
N LEU A 316 8.12 -9.18 7.07
CA LEU A 316 8.25 -10.28 6.12
C LEU A 316 8.35 -9.73 4.70
N CYS A 317 9.37 -10.13 3.96
CA CYS A 317 9.52 -9.87 2.54
C CYS A 317 9.12 -11.10 1.75
N ILE A 318 8.19 -10.92 0.81
CA ILE A 318 7.74 -11.89 -0.19
C ILE A 318 8.32 -11.47 -1.54
N VAL A 319 9.30 -12.21 -2.03
CA VAL A 319 9.89 -11.98 -3.36
C VAL A 319 9.14 -12.83 -4.36
N ILE A 320 8.61 -12.19 -5.41
CA ILE A 320 7.82 -12.85 -6.45
C ILE A 320 8.42 -12.69 -7.85
N GLY A 321 8.30 -13.72 -8.67
CA GLY A 321 8.81 -13.73 -10.04
C GLY A 321 7.87 -13.10 -11.07
N GLU A 322 8.24 -13.20 -12.35
CA GLU A 322 7.51 -12.58 -13.46
C GLU A 322 6.05 -13.02 -13.54
N TYR A 323 5.74 -14.27 -13.15
CA TYR A 323 4.39 -14.82 -13.13
C TYR A 323 3.72 -14.72 -11.75
N ARG A 324 4.31 -13.93 -10.84
CA ARG A 324 3.90 -13.75 -9.43
C ARG A 324 4.00 -15.03 -8.59
N GLU A 325 4.78 -16.01 -9.06
CA GLU A 325 5.19 -17.17 -8.31
C GLU A 325 6.09 -16.75 -7.14
N LEU A 326 5.98 -17.43 -6.00
CA LEU A 326 6.85 -17.18 -4.87
C LEU A 326 8.27 -17.65 -5.22
N ILE A 327 9.25 -16.74 -5.11
CA ILE A 327 10.67 -17.08 -5.23
C ILE A 327 11.26 -17.36 -3.85
N ARG A 328 11.01 -16.46 -2.90
CA ARG A 328 11.44 -16.62 -1.50
C ARG A 328 10.61 -15.78 -0.54
N ALA A 329 10.58 -16.19 0.72
CA ALA A 329 10.03 -15.43 1.82
C ALA A 329 11.10 -15.28 2.91
N GLU A 330 11.39 -14.04 3.32
CA GLU A 330 12.48 -13.73 4.27
C GLU A 330 12.04 -12.68 5.29
N ALA A 331 12.38 -12.89 6.57
CA ALA A 331 12.09 -11.91 7.61
C ALA A 331 13.15 -10.78 7.61
N PHE A 332 12.76 -9.57 7.97
CA PHE A 332 13.64 -8.40 8.14
C PHE A 332 13.15 -7.45 9.24
#